data_AF-A0A920TMX4-F1
#
_entry.id   AF-A0A920TMX4-F1
#
_cell.length_a   1.000
_cell.length_b   1.000
_cell.length_c   1.000
_cell.angle_alpha   90.00
_cell.angle_beta   90.00
_cell.angle_gamma   90.00
#
_symmetry.space_group_name_H-M   'P 1'
#
loop_
_entity.id
_entity.type
_entity.pdbx_description
1 polymer ?
#
loop_
_entity_poly.entity_id
_entity_poly.type
_entity_poly.pdbx_seq_one_letter_code
_entity_poly.pdbx_strand_id
1 'polypeptide(L)'
;MNSRICEMLDIEFPLVAFTHCRDVVVAVSKAGGCGVLGAVGMSPEILEQELKWIDDHIDGKPYGVDVLIPNKMVGKDEKFDAEKLVGMIPQEYADFRADVLENHDIPSPELRNIDTGGSGFAANTQSGGAKALLDVAFQHPIKLIANALGVPPTGCFKWEKITT
;
A
#
# COMPACT_ATOMS: atom_id res chain seq x y z
N MET A 1 27.33 5.24 3.20
CA MET A 1 27.64 5.84 1.87
C MET A 1 27.12 7.28 1.86
N ASN A 2 27.87 8.25 1.32
CA ASN A 2 27.38 9.64 1.25
C ASN A 2 26.59 9.86 -0.05
N SER A 3 25.27 9.71 0.04
CA SER A 3 24.36 10.05 -1.05
C SER A 3 23.21 10.90 -0.50
N ARG A 4 22.64 11.76 -1.35
CA ARG A 4 21.54 12.65 -0.96
C ARG A 4 20.36 11.90 -0.34
N ILE A 5 20.04 10.70 -0.82
CA ILE A 5 18.93 9.91 -0.25
C ILE A 5 19.27 9.36 1.15
N CYS A 6 20.54 9.03 1.39
CA CYS A 6 21.01 8.62 2.72
C CYS A 6 20.88 9.77 3.73
N GLU A 7 21.25 10.99 3.33
CA GLU A 7 21.09 12.20 4.15
C GLU A 7 19.61 12.54 4.41
N MET A 8 18.76 12.45 3.38
CA MET A 8 17.34 12.79 3.50
C MET A 8 16.56 11.83 4.40
N LEU A 9 16.87 10.53 4.34
CA LEU A 9 16.14 9.49 5.07
C LEU A 9 16.82 9.04 6.35
N ASP A 10 18.03 9.53 6.64
CA ASP A 10 18.86 9.12 7.78
C ASP A 10 19.22 7.62 7.75
N ILE A 11 19.71 7.15 6.59
CA ILE A 11 20.08 5.74 6.32
C ILE A 11 21.54 5.60 5.88
N GLU A 12 22.11 4.41 6.03
CA GLU A 12 23.51 4.11 5.70
C GLU A 12 23.71 3.73 4.23
N PHE A 13 22.76 2.97 3.70
CA PHE A 13 22.74 2.45 2.33
C PHE A 13 21.58 3.07 1.56
N PRO A 14 21.74 3.42 0.27
CA PRO A 14 20.66 3.92 -0.57
C PRO A 14 19.72 2.77 -0.98
N LEU A 15 19.16 2.06 0.00
CA LEU A 15 18.30 0.90 -0.15
C LEU A 15 16.96 1.19 0.51
N VAL A 16 15.92 1.24 -0.32
CA VAL A 16 14.53 1.41 0.10
C VAL A 16 13.79 0.13 -0.29
N ALA A 17 13.34 -0.65 0.70
CA ALA A 17 12.81 -1.98 0.47
C ALA A 17 11.30 -2.04 0.73
N PHE A 18 10.54 -2.17 -0.35
CA PHE A 18 9.11 -2.45 -0.27
C PHE A 18 8.85 -3.88 0.22
N THR A 19 7.93 -4.04 1.17
CA THR A 19 7.51 -5.34 1.72
C THR A 19 6.10 -5.26 2.32
N HIS A 20 5.41 -6.40 2.39
CA HIS A 20 4.14 -6.56 3.13
C HIS A 20 4.35 -7.17 4.52
N CYS A 21 5.59 -7.38 4.94
CA CYS A 21 5.93 -8.00 6.22
C CYS A 21 6.66 -6.99 7.12
N ARG A 22 6.05 -6.66 8.27
CA ARG A 22 6.61 -5.74 9.27
C ARG A 22 7.99 -6.17 9.80
N ASP A 23 8.24 -7.47 9.92
CA ASP A 23 9.55 -7.99 10.36
C ASP A 23 10.66 -7.64 9.36
N VAL A 24 10.35 -7.70 8.06
CA VAL A 24 11.28 -7.30 7.00
C VAL A 24 11.52 -5.79 7.02
N VAL A 25 10.49 -4.99 7.31
CA VAL A 25 10.66 -3.53 7.49
C VAL A 25 11.70 -3.25 8.58
N VAL A 26 11.51 -3.84 9.76
CA VAL A 26 12.41 -3.69 10.90
C VAL A 26 13.82 -4.19 10.57
N ALA A 27 13.94 -5.37 9.96
CA ALA A 27 15.23 -5.95 9.62
C ALA A 27 16.04 -5.07 8.65
N VAL A 28 15.39 -4.56 7.59
CA VAL A 28 16.03 -3.66 6.62
C VAL A 28 16.46 -2.35 7.28
N SER A 29 15.58 -1.74 8.07
CA SER A 29 15.87 -0.49 8.74
C SER A 29 17.01 -0.60 9.76
N LYS A 30 17.07 -1.71 10.51
CA LYS A 30 18.20 -1.99 11.43
C LYS A 30 19.51 -2.29 10.70
N ALA A 31 19.44 -2.84 9.49
CA ALA A 31 20.61 -3.09 8.64
C ALA A 31 21.12 -1.83 7.90
N GLY A 32 20.53 -0.65 8.16
CA GLY A 32 20.97 0.63 7.58
C GLY A 32 20.30 1.01 6.27
N GLY A 33 19.23 0.31 5.85
CA GLY A 33 18.33 0.75 4.78
C GLY A 33 17.08 1.44 5.32
N CYS A 34 16.05 1.60 4.47
CA CYS A 34 14.71 2.05 4.85
C CYS A 34 13.68 0.99 4.41
N GLY A 35 13.09 0.26 5.36
CA GLY A 35 11.96 -0.62 5.06
C GLY A 35 10.69 0.19 4.79
N VAL A 36 9.87 -0.26 3.83
CA VAL A 36 8.62 0.42 3.46
C VAL A 36 7.47 -0.59 3.48
N LEU A 37 6.49 -0.38 4.36
CA LEU A 37 5.33 -1.25 4.52
C LEU A 37 4.25 -0.96 3.48
N GLY A 38 3.85 -1.97 2.69
CA GLY A 38 2.69 -1.88 1.80
C GLY A 38 1.37 -1.91 2.55
N ALA A 39 0.68 -0.77 2.64
CA ALA A 39 -0.53 -0.59 3.46
C ALA A 39 -1.85 -0.76 2.70
N VAL A 40 -1.84 -0.79 1.36
CA VAL A 40 -3.08 -0.75 0.55
C VAL A 40 -4.05 -1.91 0.82
N GLY A 41 -3.56 -3.07 1.26
CA GLY A 41 -4.41 -4.22 1.59
C GLY A 41 -4.97 -4.20 3.02
N MET A 42 -4.56 -3.22 3.85
CA MET A 42 -4.88 -3.19 5.28
C MET A 42 -6.08 -2.29 5.56
N SER A 43 -6.89 -2.61 6.57
CA SER A 43 -7.79 -1.60 7.14
C SER A 43 -6.98 -0.59 7.96
N PRO A 44 -7.52 0.61 8.26
CA PRO A 44 -6.85 1.57 9.14
C PRO A 44 -6.48 0.98 10.50
N GLU A 45 -7.34 0.13 11.07
CA GLU A 45 -7.10 -0.53 12.36
C GLU A 45 -5.95 -1.54 12.29
N ILE A 46 -5.85 -2.30 11.19
CA ILE A 46 -4.73 -3.22 10.96
C ILE A 46 -3.44 -2.42 10.75
N LEU A 47 -3.50 -1.35 9.95
CA LEU A 47 -2.34 -0.50 9.71
C LEU A 47 -1.79 0.08 11.03
N GLU A 48 -2.65 0.61 11.90
CA GLU A 48 -2.26 1.09 13.24
C GLU A 48 -1.54 -0.01 14.05
N GLN A 49 -2.07 -1.23 14.07
CA GLN A 49 -1.45 -2.35 14.78
C GLN A 49 -0.07 -2.70 14.22
N GLU A 50 0.06 -2.71 12.89
CA GLU A 50 1.31 -3.02 12.21
C GLU A 50 2.37 -1.93 12.43
N LEU A 51 1.98 -0.65 12.32
CA LEU A 51 2.90 0.47 12.54
C LEU A 51 3.30 0.62 14.00
N LYS A 52 2.37 0.45 14.95
CA LYS A 52 2.69 0.39 16.39
C LYS A 52 3.70 -0.71 16.69
N TRP A 53 3.50 -1.89 16.10
CA TRP A 53 4.46 -2.98 16.25
C TRP A 53 5.83 -2.60 15.68
N ILE A 54 5.89 -1.96 14.49
CA ILE A 54 7.16 -1.50 13.91
C ILE A 54 7.84 -0.52 14.86
N ASP A 55 7.12 0.50 15.36
CA ASP A 55 7.66 1.50 16.28
C ASP A 55 8.28 0.87 17.53
N ASP A 56 7.61 -0.11 18.12
CA ASP A 56 8.07 -0.83 19.32
C ASP A 56 9.33 -1.68 19.06
N HIS A 57 9.59 -2.06 17.80
CA HIS A 57 10.64 -3.02 17.44
C HIS A 57 11.78 -2.44 16.59
N ILE A 58 11.67 -1.20 16.11
CA ILE A 58 12.61 -0.64 15.11
C ILE A 58 13.81 0.12 15.70
N ASP A 59 13.86 0.28 17.04
CA ASP A 59 14.94 1.00 17.74
C ASP A 59 15.17 2.43 17.22
N GLY A 60 14.10 3.11 16.83
CA GLY A 60 14.14 4.47 16.27
C GLY A 60 14.73 4.59 14.86
N LYS A 61 14.96 3.46 14.16
CA LYS A 61 15.45 3.48 12.77
C LYS A 61 14.36 3.94 11.79
N PRO A 62 14.73 4.61 10.69
CA PRO A 62 13.77 5.16 9.75
C PRO A 62 13.05 4.07 8.98
N TYR A 63 11.76 4.30 8.70
CA TYR A 63 10.96 3.45 7.81
C TYR A 63 9.91 4.27 7.08
N GLY A 64 9.24 3.66 6.11
CA GLY A 64 8.18 4.29 5.33
C GLY A 64 6.93 3.44 5.23
N VAL A 65 5.93 4.03 4.59
CA VAL A 65 4.65 3.38 4.27
C VAL A 65 4.33 3.63 2.80
N ASP A 66 3.89 2.60 2.11
CA ASP A 66 3.40 2.65 0.73
C ASP A 66 1.87 2.60 0.72
N VAL A 67 1.26 3.62 0.12
CA VAL A 67 -0.19 3.77 -0.03
C VAL A 67 -0.53 4.05 -1.49
N LEU A 68 -1.76 3.74 -1.92
CA LEU A 68 -2.23 4.04 -3.27
C LEU A 68 -3.17 5.23 -3.24
N ILE A 69 -2.68 6.40 -3.68
CA ILE A 69 -3.45 7.64 -3.77
C ILE A 69 -3.68 7.96 -5.26
N PRO A 70 -4.90 7.79 -5.78
CA PRO A 70 -5.17 8.02 -7.19
C PRO A 70 -5.09 9.51 -7.55
N ASN A 71 -4.50 9.81 -8.71
CA ASN A 71 -4.40 11.17 -9.25
C ASN A 71 -5.78 11.79 -9.57
N LYS A 72 -6.73 10.96 -10.02
CA LYS A 72 -8.13 11.35 -10.22
C LYS A 72 -9.01 10.56 -9.28
N MET A 73 -9.69 11.28 -8.39
CA MET A 73 -10.66 10.70 -7.46
C MET A 73 -12.01 10.61 -8.17
N VAL A 74 -12.24 9.50 -8.88
CA VAL A 74 -13.53 9.18 -9.51
C VAL A 74 -14.47 8.63 -8.44
N GLY A 75 -15.73 9.09 -8.40
CA GLY A 75 -16.74 8.57 -7.47
C GLY A 75 -16.57 9.01 -6.02
N LYS A 76 -16.03 10.23 -5.76
CA LYS A 76 -15.82 10.79 -4.41
C LYS A 76 -17.04 10.70 -3.47
N ASP A 77 -18.24 10.67 -4.04
CA ASP A 77 -19.51 10.73 -3.32
C ASP A 77 -20.30 9.41 -3.39
N GLU A 78 -19.80 8.38 -4.08
CA GLU A 78 -20.43 7.05 -4.10
C GLU A 78 -19.91 6.20 -2.94
N LYS A 79 -20.83 5.58 -2.19
CA LYS A 79 -20.45 4.56 -1.19
C LYS A 79 -19.78 3.38 -1.90
N PHE A 80 -18.73 2.85 -1.29
CA PHE A 80 -18.12 1.61 -1.72
C PHE A 80 -19.15 0.48 -1.69
N ASP A 81 -19.26 -0.25 -2.81
CA ASP A 81 -20.18 -1.36 -3.00
C ASP A 81 -19.40 -2.48 -3.72
N ALA A 82 -19.03 -3.51 -2.95
CA ALA A 82 -18.16 -4.58 -3.43
C ALA A 82 -18.89 -5.46 -4.44
N GLU A 83 -20.17 -5.73 -4.20
CA GLU A 83 -21.04 -6.56 -5.03
C GLU A 83 -21.29 -5.90 -6.38
N LYS A 84 -21.52 -4.58 -6.41
CA LYS A 84 -21.63 -3.79 -7.65
C LYS A 84 -20.33 -3.88 -8.46
N LEU A 85 -19.17 -3.74 -7.82
CA LEU A 85 -17.87 -3.82 -8.50
C LEU A 85 -17.62 -5.21 -9.09
N VAL A 86 -17.94 -6.27 -8.34
CA VAL A 86 -17.86 -7.66 -8.83
C VAL A 86 -18.79 -7.86 -10.02
N GLY A 87 -20.03 -7.36 -9.96
CA GLY A 87 -20.99 -7.42 -11.06
C GLY A 87 -20.57 -6.67 -12.32
N MET A 88 -19.57 -5.77 -12.24
CA MET A 88 -19.01 -5.08 -13.41
C MET A 88 -17.94 -5.90 -14.14
N ILE A 89 -17.46 -7.01 -13.56
CA ILE A 89 -16.43 -7.86 -14.16
C ILE A 89 -17.12 -8.89 -15.07
N PRO A 90 -16.87 -8.86 -16.40
CA PRO A 90 -17.34 -9.88 -17.32
C PRO A 90 -16.94 -11.30 -16.90
N GLN A 91 -17.89 -12.23 -17.02
CA GLN A 91 -17.68 -13.65 -16.70
C GLN A 91 -16.53 -14.27 -17.51
N GLU A 92 -16.29 -13.79 -18.74
CA GLU A 92 -15.18 -14.22 -19.60
C GLU A 92 -13.81 -14.11 -18.92
N TYR A 93 -13.61 -13.15 -18.00
CA TYR A 93 -12.36 -13.05 -17.26
C TYR A 93 -12.20 -14.16 -16.22
N ALA A 94 -13.26 -14.53 -15.51
CA ALA A 94 -13.22 -15.64 -14.57
C ALA A 94 -13.04 -16.96 -15.32
N ASP A 95 -13.72 -17.06 -16.47
CA ASP A 95 -13.61 -18.21 -17.36
C ASP A 95 -12.17 -18.40 -17.85
N PHE A 96 -11.57 -17.33 -18.38
CA PHE A 96 -10.18 -17.36 -18.84
C PHE A 96 -9.19 -17.82 -17.75
N ARG A 97 -9.34 -17.37 -16.50
CA ARG A 97 -8.44 -17.81 -15.39
C ARG A 97 -8.50 -19.32 -15.17
N ALA A 98 -9.71 -19.87 -15.15
CA ALA A 98 -9.92 -21.30 -14.97
C ALA A 98 -9.47 -22.08 -16.22
N ASP A 99 -9.80 -21.61 -17.42
CA ASP A 99 -9.40 -22.22 -18.69
C ASP A 99 -7.88 -22.34 -18.81
N VAL A 100 -7.11 -21.33 -18.39
CA VAL A 100 -5.63 -21.39 -18.42
C VAL A 100 -5.10 -22.58 -17.61
N LEU A 101 -5.65 -22.85 -16.42
CA LEU A 101 -5.21 -23.94 -15.56
C LEU A 101 -5.75 -25.29 -16.05
N GLU A 102 -7.01 -25.34 -16.46
CA GLU A 102 -7.67 -26.54 -16.96
C GLU A 102 -7.04 -27.04 -18.28
N ASN A 103 -6.60 -26.12 -19.15
CA ASN A 103 -5.81 -26.45 -20.36
C ASN A 103 -4.44 -27.09 -20.05
N HIS A 104 -4.00 -27.02 -18.80
CA HIS A 104 -2.79 -27.64 -18.29
C HIS A 104 -3.10 -28.76 -17.27
N ASP A 105 -4.31 -29.34 -17.32
CA ASP A 105 -4.77 -30.44 -16.48
C ASP A 105 -4.78 -30.13 -14.97
N ILE A 106 -4.92 -28.85 -14.61
CA ILE A 106 -5.07 -28.39 -13.23
C ILE A 106 -6.54 -28.01 -12.99
N PRO A 107 -7.34 -28.83 -12.29
CA PRO A 107 -8.73 -28.51 -11.99
C PRO A 107 -8.82 -27.22 -11.16
N SER A 108 -9.60 -26.24 -11.62
CA SER A 108 -9.78 -24.97 -10.92
C SER A 108 -11.20 -24.38 -11.05
N PRO A 109 -12.27 -25.20 -10.86
CA PRO A 109 -13.66 -24.74 -11.04
C PRO A 109 -14.04 -23.57 -10.10
N GLU A 110 -13.38 -23.46 -8.95
CA GLU A 110 -13.55 -22.35 -8.01
C GLU A 110 -13.18 -20.99 -8.62
N LEU A 111 -12.25 -20.96 -9.58
CA LEU A 111 -11.83 -19.72 -10.25
C LEU A 111 -12.85 -19.19 -11.26
N ARG A 112 -13.90 -19.96 -11.58
CA ARG A 112 -15.05 -19.48 -12.36
C ARG A 112 -15.93 -18.52 -11.55
N ASN A 113 -15.82 -18.53 -10.22
CA ASN A 113 -16.54 -17.60 -9.37
C ASN A 113 -15.75 -16.30 -9.20
N ILE A 114 -16.45 -15.18 -9.30
CA ILE A 114 -15.93 -13.85 -8.98
C ILE A 114 -16.48 -13.50 -7.60
N ASP A 115 -15.59 -13.30 -6.63
CA ASP A 115 -15.94 -12.93 -5.26
C ASP A 115 -15.45 -11.52 -4.90
N THR A 116 -15.76 -11.10 -3.68
CA THR A 116 -15.39 -9.79 -3.15
C THR A 116 -14.05 -9.80 -2.42
N GLY A 117 -13.24 -10.87 -2.49
CA GLY A 117 -12.00 -11.03 -1.73
C GLY A 117 -10.97 -9.94 -2.03
N GLY A 118 -10.95 -9.39 -3.24
CA GLY A 118 -10.07 -8.28 -3.65
C GLY A 118 -10.62 -6.88 -3.34
N SER A 119 -11.85 -6.76 -2.81
CA SER A 119 -12.56 -5.48 -2.68
C SER A 119 -11.89 -4.52 -1.70
N GLY A 120 -11.15 -5.01 -0.70
CA GLY A 120 -10.41 -4.17 0.26
C GLY A 120 -9.38 -3.25 -0.41
N PHE A 121 -8.66 -3.75 -1.42
CA PHE A 121 -7.74 -2.92 -2.21
C PHE A 121 -8.49 -1.81 -2.95
N ALA A 122 -9.63 -2.16 -3.56
CA ALA A 122 -10.46 -1.18 -4.27
C ALA A 122 -10.98 -0.10 -3.30
N ALA A 123 -11.47 -0.48 -2.12
CA ALA A 123 -11.94 0.45 -1.10
C ALA A 123 -10.82 1.41 -0.64
N ASN A 124 -9.63 0.88 -0.40
CA ASN A 124 -8.48 1.67 0.05
C ASN A 124 -7.90 2.58 -1.02
N THR A 125 -8.10 2.27 -2.30
CA THR A 125 -7.73 3.19 -3.40
C THR A 125 -8.73 4.32 -3.62
N GLN A 126 -9.93 4.28 -3.00
CA GLN A 126 -10.86 5.41 -3.05
C GLN A 126 -10.38 6.57 -2.18
N SER A 127 -10.87 7.79 -2.46
CA SER A 127 -10.45 9.00 -1.74
C SER A 127 -10.61 8.89 -0.22
N GLY A 128 -11.67 8.23 0.27
CA GLY A 128 -11.91 8.07 1.70
C GLY A 128 -10.92 7.09 2.33
N GLY A 129 -10.72 5.92 1.72
CA GLY A 129 -9.80 4.89 2.19
C GLY A 129 -8.34 5.36 2.17
N ALA A 130 -7.89 5.95 1.05
CA ALA A 130 -6.53 6.45 0.93
C ALA A 130 -6.22 7.53 1.99
N LYS A 131 -7.19 8.42 2.27
CA LYS A 131 -7.05 9.42 3.33
C LYS A 131 -6.98 8.77 4.71
N ALA A 132 -7.83 7.79 5.01
CA ALA A 132 -7.81 7.11 6.30
C ALA A 132 -6.46 6.40 6.57
N LEU A 133 -5.88 5.75 5.55
CA LEU A 133 -4.55 5.13 5.68
C LEU A 133 -3.45 6.18 5.91
N LEU A 134 -3.52 7.34 5.23
CA LEU A 134 -2.59 8.45 5.46
C LEU A 134 -2.74 9.03 6.88
N ASP A 135 -3.97 9.23 7.34
CA ASP A 135 -4.27 9.77 8.67
C ASP A 135 -3.70 8.87 9.79
N VAL A 136 -3.69 7.55 9.60
CA VAL A 136 -3.00 6.59 10.48
C VAL A 136 -1.48 6.71 10.30
N ALA A 137 -0.97 6.62 9.07
CA ALA A 137 0.47 6.65 8.81
C ALA A 137 1.17 7.89 9.38
N PHE A 138 0.52 9.05 9.37
CA PHE A 138 1.07 10.29 9.93
C PHE A 138 1.06 10.39 11.46
N GLN A 139 0.40 9.47 12.16
CA GLN A 139 0.48 9.37 13.62
C GLN A 139 1.76 8.64 14.07
N HIS A 140 2.47 8.02 13.13
CA HIS A 140 3.70 7.28 13.37
C HIS A 140 4.93 8.05 12.85
N PRO A 141 6.14 7.78 13.39
CA PRO A 141 7.37 8.49 13.05
C PRO A 141 7.97 8.06 11.69
N ILE A 142 7.13 7.92 10.66
CA ILE A 142 7.54 7.53 9.31
C ILE A 142 8.42 8.62 8.66
N LYS A 143 9.38 8.19 7.84
CA LYS A 143 10.28 9.08 7.06
C LYS A 143 9.88 9.21 5.60
N LEU A 144 9.06 8.30 5.09
CA LEU A 144 8.73 8.21 3.68
C LEU A 144 7.28 7.76 3.48
N ILE A 145 6.57 8.44 2.59
CA ILE A 145 5.37 7.92 1.93
C ILE A 145 5.74 7.58 0.49
N ALA A 146 5.56 6.32 0.11
CA ALA A 146 5.59 5.89 -1.29
C ALA A 146 4.16 5.89 -1.85
N ASN A 147 4.00 6.37 -3.09
CA ASN A 147 2.73 6.32 -3.82
C ASN A 147 2.96 5.77 -5.22
N ALA A 148 2.49 4.55 -5.48
CA ALA A 148 2.67 3.89 -6.78
C ALA A 148 1.76 4.44 -7.88
N LEU A 149 0.76 5.29 -7.55
CA LEU A 149 -0.17 5.88 -8.53
C LEU A 149 0.26 7.25 -9.06
N GLY A 150 1.53 7.61 -8.87
CA GLY A 150 2.13 8.84 -9.38
C GLY A 150 1.92 10.05 -8.46
N VAL A 151 1.78 11.24 -9.05
CA VAL A 151 1.65 12.47 -8.26
C VAL A 151 0.26 12.50 -7.61
N PRO A 152 0.16 12.60 -6.27
CA PRO A 152 -1.12 12.68 -5.59
C PRO A 152 -1.85 13.99 -5.93
N PRO A 153 -3.18 14.05 -5.79
CA PRO A 153 -3.97 15.25 -6.07
C PRO A 153 -3.50 16.48 -5.26
N THR A 154 -3.61 17.67 -5.85
CA THR A 154 -3.33 18.93 -5.18
C THR A 154 -4.17 19.08 -3.91
N GLY A 155 -3.51 19.36 -2.77
CA GLY A 155 -4.14 19.49 -1.46
C GLY A 155 -4.10 18.24 -0.57
N CYS A 156 -3.64 17.08 -1.06
CA CYS A 156 -3.42 15.89 -0.22
C CYS A 156 -2.26 16.07 0.76
N PHE A 157 -1.24 16.83 0.35
CA PHE A 157 -0.06 17.14 1.16
C PHE A 157 0.15 18.66 1.22
N LYS A 158 0.50 19.18 2.39
CA LYS A 158 1.14 20.50 2.49
C LYS A 158 2.63 20.30 2.20
N TRP A 159 3.03 20.61 0.97
CA TRP A 159 4.43 20.57 0.57
C TRP A 159 5.17 21.74 1.21
N GLU A 160 5.93 21.49 2.27
CA GLU A 160 6.98 22.42 2.66
C GLU A 160 8.16 22.22 1.71
N LYS A 161 8.61 23.30 1.06
CA LYS A 161 9.82 23.23 0.24
C LYS A 161 10.96 22.82 1.15
N ILE A 162 11.62 21.70 0.82
CA ILE A 162 12.92 21.37 1.39
C ILE A 162 13.88 22.46 0.87
N THR A 163 14.11 23.49 1.67
CA THR A 163 15.13 24.50 1.41
C THR A 163 16.48 23.82 1.59
N THR A 164 17.21 23.70 0.48
CA THR A 164 18.63 23.32 0.43
C THR A 164 19.51 24.33 1.13
#